data_AF-A0A318ER81-F1
#
_entry.id   AF-A0A318ER81-F1
#
_cell.length_a   1.000
_cell.length_b   1.000
_cell.length_c   1.000
_cell.angle_alpha   90.00
_cell.angle_beta   90.00
_cell.angle_gamma   90.00
#
_symmetry.space_group_name_H-M   'P 1'
#
loop_
_entity.id
_entity.type
_entity.pdbx_description
1 polymer ?
#
loop_
_entity_poly.entity_id
_entity_poly.type
_entity_poly.pdbx_seq_one_letter_code
_entity_poly.pdbx_strand_id
1 'polypeptide(L)'
;MNNYDEMYFVIETELDKNTLDEVISICAEVEKDSQVKKSYKSNWGVILITAIEGELTWQQRKRVMSIEENKFFCRKYVLWYNDEEKKKLEEICGKDYGSSNMSTILENYDLFKEFKINNNVGYDLLSRIFIKLPYLNLNSLETTDKTILDFIKIKLNNIHPELYRLLVEDNNSEIEDYVLLSDNENESINKKIEELLEGKK
;
A
#
# COMPACT_ATOMS: atom_id res chain seq x y z
N MET A 1 -9.94 -21.27 -11.95
CA MET A 1 -10.81 -20.21 -11.41
C MET A 1 -10.24 -19.86 -10.05
N ASN A 2 -9.77 -18.63 -9.87
CA ASN A 2 -9.47 -18.16 -8.52
C ASN A 2 -10.79 -17.95 -7.77
N ASN A 3 -10.74 -17.71 -6.45
CA ASN A 3 -11.95 -17.50 -5.63
C ASN A 3 -12.77 -16.26 -6.04
N TYR A 4 -12.27 -15.45 -6.99
CA TYR A 4 -12.83 -14.18 -7.44
C TYR A 4 -13.36 -14.21 -8.90
N ASP A 5 -13.32 -15.36 -9.57
CA ASP A 5 -13.63 -15.52 -11.01
C ASP A 5 -12.91 -14.48 -11.89
N GLU A 6 -11.65 -14.16 -11.55
CA GLU A 6 -10.78 -13.26 -12.30
C GLU A 6 -9.79 -14.07 -13.16
N MET A 7 -9.45 -13.50 -14.32
CA MET A 7 -8.44 -14.03 -15.24
C MET A 7 -7.23 -13.09 -15.28
N TYR A 8 -6.03 -13.64 -15.14
CA TYR A 8 -4.79 -12.87 -15.21
C TYR A 8 -3.94 -13.35 -16.38
N PHE A 9 -3.47 -12.41 -17.20
CA PHE A 9 -2.44 -12.66 -18.20
C PHE A 9 -1.10 -12.24 -17.65
N VAL A 10 -0.12 -13.13 -17.71
CA VAL A 10 1.25 -12.84 -17.28
C VAL A 10 2.07 -12.54 -18.52
N ILE A 11 2.74 -11.39 -18.51
CA ILE A 11 3.61 -10.94 -19.60
C ILE A 11 4.98 -10.70 -19.01
N GLU A 12 6.00 -11.37 -19.55
CA GLU A 12 7.39 -11.10 -19.21
C GLU A 12 7.99 -10.20 -20.29
N THR A 13 8.45 -9.00 -19.92
CA THR A 13 9.04 -8.03 -20.86
C THR A 13 9.92 -7.03 -20.13
N GLU A 14 10.72 -6.27 -20.87
CA GLU A 14 11.56 -5.19 -20.35
C GLU A 14 10.77 -3.88 -20.21
N LEU A 15 11.16 -3.05 -19.22
CA LEU A 15 10.60 -1.71 -19.00
C LEU A 15 11.24 -0.63 -19.89
N ASP A 16 10.98 -0.73 -21.19
CA ASP A 16 11.39 0.25 -22.19
C ASP A 16 10.34 1.37 -22.43
N LYS A 17 10.54 2.17 -23.48
CA LYS A 17 9.64 3.30 -23.79
C LYS A 17 8.31 2.87 -24.42
N ASN A 18 8.28 1.71 -25.07
CA ASN A 18 7.18 1.20 -25.85
C ASN A 18 6.35 0.16 -25.09
N THR A 19 6.84 -0.31 -23.93
CA THR A 19 6.17 -1.33 -23.10
C THR A 19 4.66 -1.04 -22.90
N LEU A 20 4.26 0.21 -22.68
CA LEU A 20 2.84 0.54 -22.52
C LEU A 20 2.04 0.29 -23.80
N ASP A 21 2.57 0.71 -24.94
CA ASP A 21 1.91 0.53 -26.25
C ASP A 21 1.84 -0.94 -26.63
N GLU A 22 2.88 -1.72 -26.30
CA GLU A 22 2.90 -3.18 -26.47
C GLU A 22 1.83 -3.86 -25.60
N VAL A 23 1.76 -3.52 -24.31
CA VAL A 23 0.74 -4.05 -23.40
C VAL A 23 -0.66 -3.68 -23.88
N ILE A 24 -0.88 -2.44 -24.32
CA ILE A 24 -2.15 -1.99 -24.90
C ILE A 24 -2.51 -2.80 -26.15
N SER A 25 -1.54 -3.07 -27.01
CA SER A 25 -1.75 -3.83 -28.24
C SER A 25 -2.15 -5.27 -27.94
N ILE A 26 -1.44 -5.93 -27.02
CA ILE A 26 -1.79 -7.28 -26.52
C ILE A 26 -3.20 -7.26 -25.95
N CYS A 27 -3.55 -6.28 -25.13
CA CYS A 27 -4.88 -6.19 -24.56
C CYS A 27 -5.98 -6.03 -25.62
N ALA A 28 -5.72 -5.24 -26.66
CA ALA A 28 -6.65 -5.04 -27.76
C ALA A 28 -6.85 -6.32 -28.60
N GLU A 29 -5.82 -7.16 -28.74
CA GLU A 29 -5.93 -8.47 -29.39
C GLU A 29 -6.77 -9.45 -28.58
N VAL A 30 -6.54 -9.51 -27.26
CA VAL A 30 -7.33 -10.35 -26.33
C VAL A 30 -8.81 -9.96 -26.34
N GLU A 31 -9.13 -8.66 -26.38
CA GLU A 31 -10.51 -8.20 -26.51
C GLU A 31 -11.19 -8.63 -27.81
N LYS A 32 -10.42 -8.76 -28.90
CA LYS A 32 -10.94 -9.20 -30.20
C LYS A 32 -11.09 -10.73 -30.28
N ASP A 33 -10.42 -11.47 -29.41
CA ASP A 33 -10.49 -12.92 -29.40
C ASP A 33 -11.90 -13.40 -29.02
N SER A 34 -12.48 -14.21 -29.91
CA SER A 34 -13.79 -14.83 -29.77
C SER A 34 -13.80 -16.02 -28.80
N GLN A 35 -12.63 -16.58 -28.48
CA GLN A 35 -12.48 -17.68 -27.51
C GLN A 35 -12.49 -17.18 -26.06
N VAL A 36 -12.17 -15.91 -25.82
CA VAL A 36 -12.26 -15.30 -24.50
C VAL A 36 -13.74 -15.08 -24.17
N LYS A 37 -14.27 -15.85 -23.21
CA LYS A 37 -15.66 -15.72 -22.78
C LYS A 37 -15.95 -14.29 -22.35
N LYS A 38 -17.14 -13.79 -22.71
CA LYS A 38 -17.61 -12.45 -22.39
C LYS A 38 -17.56 -12.14 -20.88
N SER A 39 -17.74 -13.15 -20.02
CA SER A 39 -17.62 -13.03 -18.56
C SER A 39 -16.19 -12.76 -18.08
N TYR A 40 -15.17 -13.27 -18.78
CA TYR A 40 -13.77 -13.00 -18.46
C TYR A 40 -13.34 -11.60 -18.90
N LYS A 41 -13.91 -11.08 -20.00
CA LYS A 41 -13.65 -9.71 -20.48
C LYS A 41 -14.05 -8.62 -19.47
N SER A 42 -15.02 -8.90 -18.60
CA SER A 42 -15.41 -7.96 -17.53
C SER A 42 -14.53 -7.99 -16.28
N ASN A 43 -13.70 -9.02 -16.10
CA ASN A 43 -12.96 -9.21 -14.85
C ASN A 43 -11.59 -9.87 -15.08
N TRP A 44 -10.79 -9.27 -15.96
CA TRP A 44 -9.43 -9.71 -16.22
C TRP A 44 -8.40 -8.62 -15.88
N GLY A 45 -7.14 -9.05 -15.73
CA GLY A 45 -6.01 -8.17 -15.49
C GLY A 45 -4.75 -8.67 -16.16
N VAL A 46 -3.76 -7.79 -16.25
CA VAL A 46 -2.41 -8.10 -16.76
C VAL A 46 -1.40 -7.94 -15.63
N ILE A 47 -0.51 -8.91 -15.51
CA ILE A 47 0.65 -8.88 -14.63
C ILE A 47 1.88 -8.82 -15.51
N LEU A 48 2.53 -7.67 -15.54
CA LEU A 48 3.78 -7.47 -16.23
C LEU A 48 4.92 -7.79 -15.26
N ILE A 49 5.76 -8.75 -15.63
CA ILE A 49 6.95 -9.16 -14.88
C ILE A 49 8.17 -8.64 -15.64
N THR A 50 9.04 -7.91 -14.95
CA THR A 50 10.24 -7.29 -15.55
C THR A 50 11.44 -7.45 -14.62
N ALA A 51 12.54 -7.94 -15.19
CA ALA A 51 13.84 -7.86 -14.53
C ALA A 51 14.37 -6.42 -14.58
N ILE A 52 15.08 -5.98 -13.55
CA ILE A 52 15.75 -4.67 -13.48
C ILE A 52 17.15 -4.80 -12.91
N GLU A 53 18.02 -3.84 -13.22
CA GLU A 53 19.32 -3.70 -12.61
C GLU A 53 19.22 -2.85 -11.34
N GLY A 54 19.44 -3.46 -10.17
CA GLY A 54 19.40 -2.75 -8.88
C GLY A 54 18.01 -2.19 -8.57
N GLU A 55 17.90 -0.86 -8.50
CA GLU A 55 16.65 -0.15 -8.27
C GLU A 55 16.08 0.48 -9.54
N LEU A 56 14.75 0.67 -9.57
CA LEU A 56 14.11 1.41 -10.64
C LEU A 56 14.70 2.82 -10.79
N THR A 57 15.16 3.16 -11.99
CA THR A 57 15.46 4.54 -12.33
C THR A 57 14.19 5.39 -12.28
N TRP A 58 14.33 6.71 -12.12
CA TRP A 58 13.18 7.63 -12.17
C TRP A 58 12.31 7.47 -13.42
N GLN A 59 12.94 7.18 -14.57
CA GLN A 59 12.23 6.96 -15.83
C GLN A 59 11.44 5.64 -15.81
N GLN A 60 12.02 4.57 -15.26
CA GLN A 60 11.30 3.31 -15.08
C GLN A 60 10.15 3.45 -14.09
N ARG A 61 10.30 4.20 -12.99
CA ARG A 61 9.20 4.48 -12.04
C ARG A 61 8.03 5.19 -12.73
N LYS A 62 8.32 6.21 -13.56
CA LYS A 62 7.28 6.89 -14.36
C LYS A 62 6.55 5.94 -15.31
N ARG A 63 7.28 5.00 -15.94
CA ARG A 63 6.67 4.00 -16.83
C ARG A 63 5.78 3.03 -16.08
N VAL A 64 6.26 2.51 -14.94
CA VAL A 64 5.46 1.68 -14.03
C VAL A 64 4.14 2.37 -13.70
N MET A 65 4.19 3.63 -13.24
CA MET A 65 2.98 4.41 -12.94
C MET A 65 2.09 4.58 -14.17
N SER A 66 2.68 4.91 -15.33
CA SER A 66 1.93 5.09 -16.58
C SER A 66 1.20 3.83 -17.02
N ILE A 67 1.78 2.65 -16.77
CA ILE A 67 1.15 1.35 -17.06
C ILE A 67 0.05 1.04 -16.04
N GLU A 68 0.32 1.17 -14.75
CA GLU A 68 -0.63 0.81 -13.69
C GLU A 68 -1.85 1.76 -13.65
N GLU A 69 -1.67 3.04 -13.95
CA GLU A 69 -2.75 4.04 -14.00
C GLU A 69 -3.55 4.02 -15.32
N ASN A 70 -3.10 3.26 -16.32
CA ASN A 70 -3.76 3.18 -17.62
C ASN A 70 -5.11 2.45 -17.51
N LYS A 71 -6.20 3.19 -17.72
CA LYS A 71 -7.58 2.71 -17.58
C LYS A 71 -8.12 1.88 -18.76
N PHE A 72 -7.36 1.73 -19.85
CA PHE A 72 -7.86 1.01 -21.02
C PHE A 72 -7.85 -0.50 -20.79
N PHE A 73 -8.89 -1.20 -21.27
CA PHE A 73 -9.05 -2.66 -21.26
C PHE A 73 -9.24 -3.29 -19.88
N CYS A 74 -8.21 -3.24 -19.03
CA CYS A 74 -8.13 -4.02 -17.81
C CYS A 74 -7.19 -3.37 -16.78
N ARG A 75 -7.25 -3.89 -15.54
CA ARG A 75 -6.27 -3.60 -14.48
C ARG A 75 -4.89 -4.13 -14.91
N LYS A 76 -3.84 -3.36 -14.64
CA LYS A 76 -2.46 -3.74 -14.97
C LYS A 76 -1.60 -3.60 -13.73
N TYR A 77 -0.77 -4.60 -13.48
CA TYR A 77 0.13 -4.68 -12.35
C TYR A 77 1.53 -4.86 -12.89
N VAL A 78 2.49 -4.06 -12.42
CA VAL A 78 3.89 -4.20 -12.83
C VAL A 78 4.70 -4.71 -11.65
N LEU A 79 5.15 -5.96 -11.72
CA LEU A 79 6.05 -6.58 -10.76
C LEU A 79 7.47 -6.55 -11.32
N TRP A 80 8.39 -5.93 -10.59
CA TRP A 80 9.81 -5.92 -10.95
C TRP A 80 10.64 -6.62 -9.89
N TYR A 81 11.75 -7.19 -10.33
CA TYR A 81 12.76 -7.80 -9.48
C TYR A 81 14.17 -7.60 -10.05
N ASN A 82 15.18 -7.63 -9.21
CA ASN A 82 16.57 -7.85 -9.63
C ASN A 82 17.05 -9.27 -9.25
N ASP A 83 18.22 -9.67 -9.76
CA ASP A 83 18.76 -11.02 -9.57
C ASP A 83 19.01 -11.37 -8.10
N GLU A 84 19.38 -10.39 -7.27
CA GLU A 84 19.61 -10.58 -5.84
C GLU A 84 18.29 -10.84 -5.11
N GLU A 85 17.27 -10.00 -5.35
CA GLU A 85 15.92 -10.17 -4.81
C GLU A 85 15.36 -11.55 -5.19
N LYS A 86 15.49 -11.95 -6.47
CA LYS A 86 15.06 -13.27 -6.94
C LYS A 86 15.75 -14.40 -6.20
N LYS A 87 17.08 -14.39 -6.15
CA LYS A 87 17.85 -15.44 -5.45
C LYS A 87 17.46 -15.54 -3.97
N LYS A 88 17.28 -14.40 -3.31
CA LYS A 88 16.90 -14.34 -1.89
C LYS A 88 15.47 -14.82 -1.66
N LEU A 89 14.55 -14.52 -2.57
CA LEU A 89 13.21 -15.10 -2.58
C LEU A 89 13.24 -16.63 -2.69
N GLU A 90 14.05 -17.16 -3.61
CA GLU A 90 14.21 -18.62 -3.78
C GLU A 90 14.78 -19.28 -2.51
N GLU A 91 15.74 -18.62 -1.83
CA GLU A 91 16.30 -19.07 -0.55
C GLU A 91 15.24 -19.13 0.56
N ILE A 92 14.44 -18.08 0.75
CA ILE A 92 13.42 -18.03 1.82
C ILE A 92 12.24 -18.96 1.55
N CYS A 93 11.86 -19.15 0.29
CA CYS A 93 10.75 -20.03 -0.07
C CYS A 93 11.15 -21.51 -0.05
N GLY A 94 12.45 -21.85 -0.06
CA GLY A 94 12.90 -23.24 0.00
C GLY A 94 12.41 -24.11 -1.16
N LYS A 95 12.17 -23.49 -2.33
CA LYS A 95 11.52 -24.10 -3.52
C LYS A 95 10.03 -24.46 -3.36
N ASP A 96 9.39 -24.08 -2.25
CA ASP A 96 7.95 -24.16 -2.08
C ASP A 96 7.32 -22.77 -2.28
N TYR A 97 6.76 -22.55 -3.48
CA TYR A 97 6.04 -21.32 -3.84
C TYR A 97 4.53 -21.47 -3.66
N GLY A 98 4.09 -22.42 -2.83
CA GLY A 98 2.69 -22.55 -2.47
C GLY A 98 2.22 -21.34 -1.66
N SER A 99 0.97 -20.92 -1.87
CA SER A 99 0.38 -19.78 -1.14
C SER A 99 0.46 -19.98 0.37
N SER A 100 0.29 -21.20 0.87
CA SER A 100 0.41 -21.52 2.30
C SER A 100 1.81 -21.22 2.84
N ASN A 101 2.86 -21.67 2.16
CA ASN A 101 4.24 -21.43 2.60
C ASN A 101 4.58 -19.94 2.57
N MET A 102 4.22 -19.27 1.47
CA MET A 102 4.44 -17.83 1.31
C MET A 102 3.70 -17.00 2.39
N SER A 103 2.45 -17.36 2.72
CA SER A 103 1.71 -16.69 3.80
C SER A 103 2.39 -16.91 5.16
N THR A 104 2.85 -18.14 5.46
CA THR A 104 3.58 -18.43 6.71
C THR A 104 4.87 -17.62 6.82
N ILE A 105 5.60 -17.43 5.72
CA ILE A 105 6.81 -16.58 5.69
C ILE A 105 6.44 -15.13 5.99
N LEU A 106 5.39 -14.58 5.36
CA LEU A 106 4.97 -13.20 5.57
C LEU A 106 4.41 -12.93 6.96
N GLU A 107 3.68 -13.89 7.55
CA GLU A 107 3.12 -13.81 8.89
C GLU A 107 4.19 -14.00 9.99
N ASN A 108 5.42 -14.40 9.64
CA ASN A 108 6.51 -14.58 10.59
C ASN A 108 7.06 -13.23 11.10
N TYR A 109 6.85 -12.95 12.39
CA TYR A 109 7.28 -11.71 13.04
C TYR A 109 8.80 -11.50 13.03
N ASP A 110 9.60 -12.55 13.16
CA ASP A 110 11.07 -12.42 13.19
C ASP A 110 11.60 -12.00 11.81
N LEU A 111 11.05 -12.56 10.74
CA LEU A 111 11.40 -12.17 9.38
C LEU A 111 10.94 -10.74 9.06
N PHE A 112 9.75 -10.34 9.53
CA PHE A 112 9.29 -8.97 9.41
C PHE A 112 10.18 -7.98 10.18
N LYS A 113 10.63 -8.36 11.39
CA LYS A 113 11.53 -7.54 12.19
C LYS A 113 12.91 -7.44 11.55
N GLU A 114 13.43 -8.53 11.00
CA GLU A 114 14.68 -8.53 10.23
C GLU A 114 14.58 -7.62 9.01
N PHE A 115 13.48 -7.69 8.27
CA PHE A 115 13.19 -6.79 7.15
C PHE A 115 13.31 -5.31 7.57
N LYS A 116 12.70 -4.93 8.69
CA LYS A 116 12.76 -3.54 9.20
C LYS A 116 14.16 -3.05 9.58
N ILE A 117 15.06 -3.94 9.99
CA ILE A 117 16.37 -3.57 10.53
C ILE A 117 17.47 -3.72 9.47
N ASN A 118 17.46 -4.84 8.76
CA ASN A 118 18.55 -5.28 7.87
C ASN A 118 18.16 -5.28 6.39
N ASN A 119 16.94 -4.85 6.04
CA ASN A 119 16.43 -4.85 4.66
C ASN A 119 16.51 -6.24 4.01
N ASN A 120 15.82 -7.22 4.61
CA ASN A 120 15.69 -8.57 4.03
C ASN A 120 15.03 -8.50 2.65
N VAL A 121 15.86 -8.49 1.59
CA VAL A 121 15.45 -8.26 0.20
C VAL A 121 14.55 -9.37 -0.37
N GLY A 122 14.69 -10.61 0.12
CA GLY A 122 13.79 -11.70 -0.26
C GLY A 122 12.39 -11.49 0.31
N TYR A 123 12.31 -11.10 1.58
CA TYR A 123 11.06 -10.76 2.24
C TYR A 123 10.40 -9.52 1.61
N ASP A 124 11.19 -8.52 1.19
CA ASP A 124 10.69 -7.35 0.46
C ASP A 124 10.03 -7.74 -0.87
N LEU A 125 10.70 -8.56 -1.69
CA LEU A 125 10.14 -9.04 -2.95
C LEU A 125 8.87 -9.87 -2.72
N LEU A 126 8.86 -10.76 -1.73
CA LEU A 126 7.67 -11.55 -1.37
C LEU A 126 6.51 -10.64 -0.93
N SER A 127 6.79 -9.62 -0.13
CA SER A 127 5.81 -8.63 0.31
C SER A 127 5.25 -7.86 -0.89
N ARG A 128 6.12 -7.43 -1.82
CA ARG A 128 5.74 -6.76 -3.06
C ARG A 128 4.85 -7.62 -3.94
N ILE A 129 5.13 -8.93 -4.04
CA ILE A 129 4.29 -9.92 -4.72
C ILE A 129 2.88 -9.94 -4.13
N PHE A 130 2.74 -10.01 -2.80
CA PHE A 130 1.41 -10.02 -2.15
C PHE A 130 0.66 -8.69 -2.28
N ILE A 131 1.38 -7.56 -2.30
CA ILE A 131 0.76 -6.24 -2.50
C ILE A 131 0.27 -6.07 -3.95
N LYS A 132 1.04 -6.55 -4.93
CA LYS A 132 0.75 -6.34 -6.35
C LYS A 132 -0.17 -7.39 -6.96
N LEU A 133 -0.23 -8.60 -6.40
CA LEU A 133 -1.03 -9.68 -6.95
C LEU A 133 -2.35 -9.81 -6.18
N PRO A 134 -3.46 -9.25 -6.68
CA PRO A 134 -4.73 -9.12 -5.96
C PRO A 134 -5.41 -10.46 -5.58
N TYR A 135 -4.97 -11.57 -6.18
CA TYR A 135 -5.47 -12.91 -5.85
C TYR A 135 -4.70 -13.60 -4.73
N LEU A 136 -3.57 -13.04 -4.30
CA LEU A 136 -2.88 -13.46 -3.09
C LEU A 136 -3.49 -12.69 -1.91
N ASN A 137 -4.09 -13.42 -0.98
CA ASN A 137 -4.61 -12.84 0.25
C ASN A 137 -3.97 -13.55 1.44
N LEU A 138 -3.59 -12.77 2.44
CA LEU A 138 -3.18 -13.28 3.74
C LEU A 138 -4.46 -13.62 4.51
N ASN A 139 -4.60 -14.89 4.92
CA ASN A 139 -5.84 -15.37 5.54
C ASN A 139 -6.03 -14.86 6.97
N SER A 140 -4.95 -14.38 7.61
CA SER A 140 -5.03 -13.71 8.91
C SER A 140 -3.69 -13.04 9.21
N LEU A 141 -3.52 -11.78 8.82
CA LEU A 141 -2.64 -10.94 9.60
C LEU A 141 -3.34 -10.71 10.93
N GLU A 142 -2.77 -11.21 12.04
CA GLU A 142 -3.19 -10.75 13.36
C GLU A 142 -3.03 -9.23 13.36
N THR A 143 -4.16 -8.52 13.21
CA THR A 143 -4.19 -7.08 13.35
C THR A 143 -3.71 -6.81 14.76
N THR A 144 -2.76 -5.89 14.94
CA THR A 144 -2.44 -5.37 16.26
C THR A 144 -3.74 -5.08 16.98
N ASP A 145 -3.95 -5.70 18.15
CA ASP A 145 -5.16 -5.50 18.99
C ASP A 145 -5.42 -4.02 19.34
N LYS A 146 -4.43 -3.16 19.06
CA LYS A 146 -4.46 -1.72 19.24
C LYS A 146 -4.69 -1.02 17.91
N THR A 147 -5.88 -0.47 17.77
CA THR A 147 -6.28 0.46 16.72
C THR A 147 -5.67 1.85 16.94
N ILE A 148 -5.72 2.71 15.93
CA ILE A 148 -5.39 4.14 16.07
C ILE A 148 -6.21 4.79 17.20
N LEU A 149 -7.47 4.35 17.39
CA LEU A 149 -8.33 4.84 18.46
C LEU A 149 -7.78 4.49 19.85
N ASP A 150 -7.14 3.34 20.02
CA ASP A 150 -6.51 2.96 21.28
C ASP A 150 -5.32 3.86 21.60
N PHE A 151 -4.54 4.25 20.60
CA PHE A 151 -3.45 5.21 20.76
C PHE A 151 -3.97 6.61 21.10
N ILE A 152 -5.03 7.07 20.43
CA ILE A 152 -5.70 8.35 20.72
C ILE A 152 -6.25 8.33 22.14
N LYS A 153 -6.93 7.25 22.55
CA LYS A 153 -7.47 7.08 23.90
C LYS A 153 -6.37 7.18 24.96
N ILE A 154 -5.25 6.48 24.79
CA ILE A 154 -4.12 6.55 25.72
C ILE A 154 -3.58 7.98 25.81
N LYS A 155 -3.39 8.65 24.66
CA LYS A 155 -2.85 10.01 24.63
C LYS A 155 -3.80 11.02 25.28
N LEU A 156 -5.09 10.95 24.98
CA LEU A 156 -6.10 11.82 25.58
C LEU A 156 -6.27 11.56 27.07
N ASN A 157 -6.30 10.30 27.51
CA ASN A 157 -6.38 9.96 28.94
C ASN A 157 -5.18 10.48 29.75
N ASN A 158 -3.99 10.55 29.14
CA ASN A 158 -2.82 11.14 29.79
C ASN A 158 -2.91 12.67 29.94
N ILE A 159 -3.72 13.34 29.11
CA ILE A 159 -3.99 14.78 29.21
C ILE A 159 -5.15 14.98 30.20
N HIS A 160 -6.30 14.39 29.92
CA HIS A 160 -7.46 14.36 30.80
C HIS A 160 -8.38 13.17 30.45
N PRO A 161 -8.82 12.35 31.42
CA PRO A 161 -9.63 11.15 31.17
C PRO A 161 -10.93 11.38 30.38
N GLU A 162 -11.48 12.58 30.45
CA GLU A 162 -12.77 12.93 29.83
C GLU A 162 -12.67 13.30 28.34
N LEU A 163 -11.47 13.66 27.87
CA LEU A 163 -11.25 14.11 26.49
C LEU A 163 -11.59 13.05 25.45
N TYR A 164 -11.33 11.77 25.75
CA TYR A 164 -11.68 10.69 24.83
C TYR A 164 -13.19 10.55 24.69
N ARG A 165 -13.95 10.69 25.79
CA ARG A 165 -15.42 10.63 25.74
C ARG A 165 -15.97 11.79 24.91
N LEU A 166 -15.50 13.01 25.15
CA LEU A 166 -15.96 14.21 24.45
C LEU A 166 -15.64 14.17 22.95
N LEU A 167 -14.48 13.64 22.57
CA LEU A 167 -14.12 13.42 21.16
C LEU A 167 -15.05 12.43 20.47
N VAL A 168 -15.42 11.33 21.14
CA VAL A 168 -16.33 10.30 20.58
C VAL A 168 -17.76 10.82 20.46
N GLU A 169 -18.18 11.71 21.37
CA GLU A 169 -19.51 12.31 21.39
C GLU A 169 -19.63 13.58 20.52
N ASP A 170 -18.56 13.99 19.82
CA ASP A 170 -18.47 15.20 19.01
C ASP A 170 -18.81 16.50 19.78
N ASN A 171 -18.53 16.52 21.08
CA ASN A 171 -18.83 17.64 21.97
C ASN A 171 -17.64 18.60 22.06
N ASN A 172 -17.25 19.15 20.90
CA ASN A 172 -16.02 19.94 20.75
C ASN A 172 -15.98 21.23 21.60
N SER A 173 -17.14 21.77 21.98
CA SER A 173 -17.23 22.95 22.85
C SER A 173 -16.74 22.69 24.28
N GLU A 174 -16.87 21.46 24.79
CA GLU A 174 -16.42 21.11 26.15
C GLU A 174 -14.95 20.65 26.17
N ILE A 175 -14.35 20.38 25.01
CA ILE A 175 -12.93 19.99 24.90
C ILE A 175 -12.01 21.17 25.27
N GLU A 176 -12.41 22.39 24.93
CA GLU A 176 -11.66 23.62 25.20
C GLU A 176 -11.43 23.84 26.71
N ASP A 177 -12.39 23.44 27.55
CA ASP A 177 -12.32 23.58 29.01
C ASP A 177 -11.21 22.71 29.65
N TYR A 178 -10.73 21.70 28.93
CA TYR A 178 -9.67 20.81 29.39
C TYR A 178 -8.29 21.14 28.80
N VAL A 179 -8.22 22.14 27.91
CA VAL A 179 -6.94 22.68 27.41
C VAL A 179 -6.42 23.69 28.41
N LEU A 180 -5.63 23.21 29.38
CA LEU A 180 -4.95 24.06 30.35
C LEU A 180 -3.80 24.81 29.68
N LEU A 181 -4.05 26.03 29.21
CA LEU A 181 -3.03 26.95 28.73
C LEU A 181 -2.24 27.53 29.91
N SER A 182 -0.91 27.57 29.79
CA SER A 182 -0.07 28.30 30.75
C SER A 182 -0.32 29.81 30.66
N ASP A 183 0.01 30.55 31.72
CA ASP A 183 -0.14 32.01 31.75
C ASP A 183 0.57 32.71 30.57
N ASN A 184 1.75 32.20 30.18
CA ASN A 184 2.50 32.68 29.02
C ASN A 184 1.78 32.42 27.69
N GLU A 185 1.11 31.28 27.54
CA GLU A 185 0.35 30.95 26.32
C GLU A 185 -0.91 31.80 26.23
N ASN A 186 -1.59 32.02 27.35
CA ASN A 186 -2.73 32.93 27.44
C ASN A 186 -2.34 34.38 27.09
N GLU A 187 -1.23 34.89 27.63
CA GLU A 187 -0.72 36.22 27.29
C GLU A 187 -0.36 36.34 25.80
N SER A 188 0.27 35.31 25.23
CA SER A 188 0.65 35.30 23.82
C SER A 188 -0.57 35.29 22.89
N ILE A 189 -1.61 34.53 23.24
CA ILE A 189 -2.86 34.45 22.48
C ILE A 189 -3.63 35.77 22.57
N ASN A 190 -3.78 36.34 23.77
CA ASN A 190 -4.46 37.61 23.98
C ASN A 190 -3.80 38.75 23.20
N LYS A 191 -2.46 38.81 23.22
CA LYS A 191 -1.70 39.80 22.44
C LYS A 191 -1.98 39.68 20.93
N LYS A 192 -2.03 38.46 20.39
CA LYS A 192 -2.37 38.23 18.97
C LYS A 192 -3.82 38.61 18.64
N ILE A 193 -4.76 38.37 19.55
CA ILE A 193 -6.15 38.77 19.39
C ILE A 193 -6.26 40.29 19.34
N GLU A 194 -5.56 41.01 20.23
CA GLU A 194 -5.49 42.47 20.23
C GLU A 194 -4.90 43.01 18.92
N GLU A 195 -3.77 42.48 18.46
CA GLU A 195 -3.15 42.85 17.19
C GLU A 195 -4.10 42.66 15.98
N LEU A 196 -4.90 41.59 15.98
CA LEU A 196 -5.89 41.30 14.93
C LEU A 196 -7.12 42.21 14.99
N LEU A 197 -7.50 42.69 16.18
CA LEU A 197 -8.61 43.63 16.38
C LEU A 197 -8.20 45.07 16.08
N GLU A 198 -6.95 45.45 16.39
CA GLU A 198 -6.38 46.76 16.05
C GLU A 198 -6.13 46.90 14.54
N GLY A 199 -5.76 45.83 13.84
CA GLY A 199 -5.60 45.81 12.38
C GLY A 199 -6.90 45.86 11.56
N LYS A 200 -8.07 45.93 12.21
CA LYS A 200 -9.40 46.01 11.56
C LYS A 200 -10.08 47.38 11.64
N LYS A 201 -9.38 48.43 12.10
CA LYS A 201 -9.86 49.83 12.07
C LYS A 201 -9.25 50.62 10.91
#